data_AF-A0A7X6YBX9-F1
#
_entry.id   AF-A0A7X6YBX9-F1
#
_cell.length_a   1.000
_cell.length_b   1.000
_cell.length_c   1.000
_cell.angle_alpha   90.00
_cell.angle_beta   90.00
_cell.angle_gamma   90.00
#
_symmetry.space_group_name_H-M   'P 1'
#
loop_
_entity.id
_entity.type
_entity.pdbx_description
1 polymer ?
#
loop_
_entity_poly.entity_id
_entity_poly.type
_entity_poly.pdbx_seq_one_letter_code
_entity_poly.pdbx_strand_id
1 'polypeptide(L)'
;MWILICAAFLAGCGGSGIADAERNERGSALYRKAFAAEQSGDIKEAVRLFNKVLIEEPRSFSAHFQLATLLQDHEADYFGAIYHYRQYLALRPEAEKGTLAQDRIRIAEQMLAPQILKKVGDSVQGLTQAHLLKENDRLNLAITTLQGEKSMLLEEKAKSDKELAGLRADNERLRDLLRKLRVSETDGTAAEATSARAAAASARQEGDAATPSGDAKRLRALREEAALLAREGGKPPPPVRKPLADVPSTESVLKKVEARLTGVPAREERAPAPPAKSAKPGSDAAQAGEPADLSALSLFGRGQKKEKSAGAGENQRTYVVQPGDSLFRVAEKFYGDATQWKKIREANRTRIDPDGRIRAGQIIVVP
;
A
#
# COMPACT_ATOMS: atom_id res chain seq x y z
N MET A 1 -13.30 -63.46 -48.42
CA MET A 1 -13.92 -63.44 -47.08
C MET A 1 -12.94 -64.10 -46.11
N TRP A 2 -12.83 -63.60 -44.89
CA TRP A 2 -11.96 -64.05 -43.77
C TRP A 2 -10.64 -63.28 -43.55
N ILE A 3 -10.83 -62.02 -43.15
CA ILE A 3 -10.44 -61.44 -41.85
C ILE A 3 -8.97 -61.63 -41.40
N LEU A 4 -8.25 -60.51 -41.51
CA LEU A 4 -7.06 -60.14 -40.75
C LEU A 4 -7.25 -60.36 -39.24
N ILE A 5 -6.38 -61.17 -38.64
CA ILE A 5 -6.18 -61.22 -37.19
C ILE A 5 -5.33 -60.00 -36.80
N CYS A 6 -6.00 -58.92 -36.40
CA CYS A 6 -5.36 -57.81 -35.69
C CYS A 6 -5.08 -58.25 -34.25
N ALA A 7 -3.83 -58.67 -33.99
CA ALA A 7 -3.33 -58.81 -32.64
C ALA A 7 -3.24 -57.43 -31.99
N ALA A 8 -4.22 -57.11 -31.14
CA ALA A 8 -4.19 -55.94 -30.29
C ALA A 8 -3.13 -56.14 -29.19
N PHE A 9 -1.95 -55.55 -29.40
CA PHE A 9 -1.02 -55.26 -28.31
C PHE A 9 -1.67 -54.20 -27.41
N LEU A 10 -2.36 -54.65 -26.36
CA LEU A 10 -2.68 -53.82 -25.20
C LEU A 10 -1.37 -53.57 -24.44
N ALA A 11 -0.62 -52.55 -24.87
CA ALA A 11 0.45 -51.97 -24.09
C ALA A 11 -0.17 -51.28 -22.87
N GLY A 12 -0.30 -52.02 -21.77
CA GLY A 12 -0.50 -51.46 -20.43
C GLY A 12 0.75 -50.71 -19.98
N CYS A 13 0.97 -49.51 -20.51
CA CYS A 13 2.09 -48.66 -20.18
C CYS A 13 1.58 -47.41 -19.45
N GLY A 14 1.64 -47.43 -18.12
CA GLY A 14 1.36 -46.25 -17.29
C GLY A 14 1.53 -46.50 -15.79
N GLY A 15 1.10 -47.67 -15.28
CA GLY A 15 1.08 -47.94 -13.83
C GLY A 15 2.37 -48.50 -13.22
N SER A 16 3.13 -49.33 -13.95
CA SER A 16 4.29 -50.05 -13.40
C SER A 16 5.45 -49.12 -13.03
N GLY A 17 5.87 -48.23 -13.94
CA GLY A 17 6.97 -47.30 -13.68
C GLY A 17 6.69 -46.28 -12.58
N ILE A 18 5.42 -45.96 -12.35
CA ILE A 18 4.94 -45.02 -11.31
C ILE A 18 5.07 -45.62 -9.91
N ALA A 19 4.69 -46.89 -9.76
CA ALA A 19 4.83 -47.64 -8.52
C ALA A 19 6.31 -47.93 -8.20
N ASP A 20 7.12 -48.20 -9.23
CA ASP A 20 8.55 -48.39 -9.08
C ASP A 20 9.28 -47.08 -8.70
N ALA A 21 8.89 -45.94 -9.28
CA ALA A 21 9.40 -44.63 -8.87
C ALA A 21 9.07 -44.31 -7.40
N GLU A 22 7.82 -44.56 -6.98
CA GLU A 22 7.40 -44.39 -5.58
C GLU A 22 8.17 -45.32 -4.64
N ARG A 23 8.38 -46.57 -5.04
CA ARG A 23 9.18 -47.54 -4.28
C ARG A 23 10.64 -47.10 -4.17
N ASN A 24 11.21 -46.51 -5.22
CA ASN A 24 12.58 -45.99 -5.22
C ASN A 24 12.72 -44.78 -4.30
N GLU A 25 11.80 -43.80 -4.36
CA GLU A 25 11.79 -42.64 -3.45
C GLU A 25 11.71 -43.10 -1.98
N ARG A 26 10.77 -44.01 -1.68
CA ARG A 26 10.62 -44.59 -0.33
C ARG A 26 11.80 -45.45 0.10
N GLY A 27 12.60 -45.91 -0.87
CA GLY A 27 13.82 -46.68 -0.64
C GLY A 27 15.02 -45.83 -0.20
N SER A 28 14.94 -44.50 -0.35
CA SER A 28 15.99 -43.57 0.12
C SER A 28 16.20 -43.73 1.63
N ALA A 29 17.47 -43.77 2.07
CA ALA A 29 17.80 -43.94 3.48
C ALA A 29 17.25 -42.79 4.34
N LEU A 30 17.23 -41.57 3.80
CA LEU A 30 16.65 -40.40 4.45
C LEU A 30 15.12 -40.51 4.56
N TYR A 31 14.46 -40.95 3.49
CA TYR A 31 13.00 -41.16 3.52
C TYR A 31 12.61 -42.21 4.56
N ARG A 32 13.29 -43.37 4.58
CA ARG A 32 13.02 -44.41 5.58
C ARG A 32 13.21 -43.91 7.01
N LYS A 33 14.22 -43.07 7.25
CA LYS A 33 14.44 -42.45 8.56
C LYS A 33 13.30 -41.49 8.93
N ALA A 34 12.85 -40.65 7.99
CA ALA A 34 11.71 -39.76 8.19
C ALA A 34 10.43 -40.53 8.53
N PHE A 35 10.17 -41.60 7.78
CA PHE A 35 9.01 -42.46 8.00
C PHE A 35 9.09 -43.24 9.32
N ALA A 36 10.28 -43.69 9.73
CA ALA A 36 10.46 -44.32 11.04
C ALA A 36 10.20 -43.34 12.19
N ALA A 37 10.62 -42.07 12.05
CA ALA A 37 10.30 -41.03 13.03
C ALA A 37 8.78 -40.80 13.13
N GLU A 38 8.08 -40.74 11.99
CA GLU A 38 6.62 -40.65 11.93
C GLU A 38 5.95 -41.83 12.65
N GLN A 39 6.37 -43.07 12.35
CA GLN A 39 5.83 -44.27 12.99
C GLN A 39 6.10 -44.34 14.50
N SER A 40 7.22 -43.76 14.95
CA SER A 40 7.52 -43.66 16.38
C SER A 40 6.71 -42.60 17.11
N GLY A 41 5.94 -41.78 16.38
CA GLY A 41 5.16 -40.67 16.92
C GLY A 41 5.98 -39.40 17.17
N ASP A 42 7.28 -39.39 16.82
CA ASP A 42 8.09 -38.18 16.86
C ASP A 42 7.81 -37.31 15.62
N ILE A 43 6.64 -36.67 15.65
CA ILE A 43 6.12 -35.87 14.53
C ILE A 43 7.07 -34.72 14.18
N LYS A 44 7.67 -34.07 15.18
CA LYS A 44 8.57 -32.93 14.96
C LYS A 44 9.83 -33.37 14.20
N GLU A 45 10.41 -34.49 14.61
CA GLU A 45 11.57 -35.05 13.91
C GLU A 45 11.19 -35.57 12.52
N ALA A 46 10.00 -36.17 12.37
CA ALA A 46 9.48 -36.59 11.07
C ALA A 46 9.35 -35.42 10.09
N VAL A 47 8.71 -34.32 10.49
CA VAL A 47 8.58 -33.09 9.70
C VAL A 47 9.95 -32.53 9.32
N ARG A 48 10.90 -32.48 10.27
CA ARG A 48 12.26 -32.02 10.01
C ARG A 48 12.98 -32.91 8.99
N LEU A 49 12.84 -34.22 9.10
CA LEU A 49 13.47 -35.17 8.19
C LEU A 49 12.81 -35.17 6.81
N PHE A 50 11.49 -35.06 6.70
CA PHE A 50 10.81 -34.91 5.40
C PHE A 50 11.15 -33.60 4.70
N ASN A 51 11.31 -32.50 5.44
CA ASN A 51 11.87 -31.26 4.88
C ASN A 51 13.27 -31.49 4.33
N LYS A 52 14.12 -32.24 5.05
CA LYS A 52 15.45 -32.61 4.55
C LYS A 52 15.39 -33.47 3.28
N VAL A 53 14.46 -34.43 3.22
CA VAL A 53 14.22 -35.23 2.00
C VAL A 53 13.89 -34.32 0.83
N LEU A 54 13.02 -33.32 1.01
CA LEU A 54 12.64 -32.38 -0.05
C LEU A 54 13.74 -31.38 -0.44
N ILE A 55 14.76 -31.19 0.39
CA ILE A 55 15.96 -30.41 0.01
C ILE A 55 16.83 -31.21 -0.97
N GLU A 56 17.04 -32.50 -0.69
CA GLU A 56 17.86 -33.39 -1.53
C GLU A 56 17.10 -33.85 -2.79
N GLU A 57 15.80 -34.10 -2.64
CA GLU A 57 14.91 -34.64 -3.66
C GLU A 57 13.67 -33.72 -3.84
N PRO A 58 13.82 -32.51 -4.42
CA PRO A 58 12.74 -31.51 -4.48
C PRO A 58 11.52 -31.91 -5.30
N ARG A 59 11.64 -32.97 -6.11
CA ARG A 59 10.56 -33.52 -6.94
C ARG A 59 9.98 -34.81 -6.36
N SER A 60 10.32 -35.18 -5.13
CA SER A 60 9.71 -36.34 -4.48
C SER A 60 8.25 -36.05 -4.17
N PHE A 61 7.36 -36.64 -4.96
CA PHE A 61 5.92 -36.54 -4.72
C PHE A 61 5.54 -37.28 -3.43
N SER A 62 6.22 -38.38 -3.09
CA SER A 62 5.95 -39.13 -1.86
C SER A 62 6.22 -38.30 -0.61
N ALA A 63 7.34 -37.58 -0.59
CA ALA A 63 7.72 -36.73 0.54
C ALA A 63 6.79 -35.52 0.67
N HIS A 64 6.39 -34.90 -0.46
CA HIS A 64 5.39 -33.83 -0.44
C HIS A 64 4.06 -34.30 0.17
N PHE A 65 3.56 -35.47 -0.21
CA PHE A 65 2.29 -35.98 0.34
C PHE A 65 2.38 -36.29 1.83
N GLN A 66 3.47 -36.92 2.29
CA GLN A 66 3.66 -37.23 3.71
C GLN A 66 3.84 -35.97 4.55
N LEU A 67 4.68 -35.04 4.11
CA LEU A 67 4.87 -33.79 4.82
C LEU A 67 3.56 -32.99 4.92
N ALA A 68 2.79 -32.91 3.83
CA ALA A 68 1.48 -32.25 3.85
C ALA A 68 0.53 -32.86 4.89
N THR A 69 0.57 -34.20 5.02
CA THR A 69 -0.24 -34.96 5.97
C THR A 69 0.13 -34.62 7.40
N LEU A 70 1.42 -34.63 7.71
CA LEU A 70 1.93 -34.30 9.04
C LEU A 70 1.59 -32.86 9.44
N LEU A 71 1.79 -31.91 8.52
CA LEU A 71 1.50 -30.49 8.78
C LEU A 71 0.02 -30.25 9.07
N GLN A 72 -0.88 -30.90 8.33
CA GLN A 72 -2.32 -30.73 8.51
C GLN A 72 -2.85 -31.44 9.77
N ASP A 73 -2.44 -32.68 10.02
CA ASP A 73 -3.05 -33.51 11.08
C ASP A 73 -2.44 -33.26 12.46
N HIS A 74 -1.18 -32.85 12.53
CA HIS A 74 -0.47 -32.72 13.80
C HIS A 74 -0.01 -31.30 14.13
N GLU A 75 0.36 -30.50 13.14
CA GLU A 75 0.86 -29.13 13.38
C GLU A 75 -0.22 -28.05 13.17
N ALA A 76 -1.36 -28.41 12.59
CA ALA A 76 -2.40 -27.48 12.14
C ALA A 76 -1.86 -26.34 11.25
N ASP A 77 -0.73 -26.59 10.57
CA ASP A 77 -0.18 -25.72 9.54
C ASP A 77 -0.86 -26.02 8.20
N TYR A 78 -2.07 -25.48 8.08
CA TYR A 78 -2.88 -25.64 6.89
C TYR A 78 -2.26 -24.95 5.66
N PHE A 79 -1.45 -23.90 5.86
CA PHE A 79 -0.82 -23.18 4.77
C PHE A 79 0.28 -24.04 4.13
N GLY A 80 1.18 -24.60 4.95
CA GLY A 80 2.20 -25.53 4.51
C GLY A 80 1.63 -26.80 3.91
N ALA A 81 0.55 -27.35 4.51
CA ALA A 81 -0.13 -28.53 3.99
C ALA A 81 -0.70 -28.30 2.59
N ILE A 82 -1.42 -27.19 2.36
CA ILE A 82 -1.99 -26.86 1.03
C ILE A 82 -0.88 -26.76 -0.02
N TYR A 83 0.23 -26.10 0.31
CA TYR A 83 1.37 -25.98 -0.60
C TYR A 83 1.88 -27.36 -1.03
N HIS A 84 2.16 -28.24 -0.08
CA HIS A 84 2.72 -29.56 -0.39
C HIS A 84 1.71 -30.50 -1.08
N TYR A 85 0.41 -30.42 -0.79
CA TYR A 85 -0.60 -31.13 -1.58
C TYR A 85 -0.68 -30.63 -3.02
N ARG A 86 -0.58 -29.32 -3.24
CA ARG A 86 -0.54 -28.76 -4.59
C ARG A 86 0.72 -29.20 -5.35
N GLN A 87 1.87 -29.27 -4.69
CA GLN A 87 3.10 -29.83 -5.29
C GLN A 87 2.92 -31.31 -5.64
N TYR A 88 2.32 -32.11 -4.76
CA TYR A 88 1.98 -33.50 -5.05
C TYR A 88 1.10 -33.64 -6.30
N LEU A 89 0.03 -32.85 -6.39
CA LEU A 89 -0.89 -32.85 -7.53
C LEU A 89 -0.22 -32.35 -8.82
N ALA A 90 0.68 -31.36 -8.73
CA ALA A 90 1.43 -30.86 -9.88
C ALA A 90 2.40 -31.92 -10.44
N LEU A 91 3.02 -32.70 -9.57
CA LEU A 91 3.89 -33.82 -9.96
C LEU A 91 3.08 -35.05 -10.41
N ARG A 92 1.85 -35.21 -9.91
CA ARG A 92 0.98 -36.37 -10.15
C ARG A 92 -0.49 -35.95 -10.41
N PRO A 93 -0.80 -35.39 -11.59
CA PRO A 93 -2.16 -34.93 -11.89
C PRO A 93 -3.21 -36.06 -11.92
N GLU A 94 -2.80 -37.25 -12.36
CA GLU A 94 -3.66 -38.44 -12.53
C GLU A 94 -3.42 -39.51 -11.45
N ALA A 95 -2.93 -39.13 -10.26
CA ALA A 95 -2.67 -40.12 -9.20
C ALA A 95 -3.96 -40.64 -8.54
N GLU A 96 -3.92 -41.91 -8.11
CA GLU A 96 -4.98 -42.53 -7.29
C GLU A 96 -5.28 -41.70 -6.02
N LYS A 97 -4.24 -41.12 -5.39
CA LYS A 97 -4.39 -40.25 -4.22
C LYS A 97 -4.70 -38.78 -4.58
N GLY A 98 -4.94 -38.48 -5.85
CA GLY A 98 -5.25 -37.12 -6.31
C GLY A 98 -6.54 -36.59 -5.70
N THR A 99 -7.59 -37.42 -5.68
CA THR A 99 -8.88 -37.07 -5.04
C THR A 99 -8.71 -36.81 -3.54
N LEU A 100 -7.97 -37.69 -2.84
CA LEU A 100 -7.66 -37.52 -1.43
C LEU A 100 -6.90 -36.21 -1.16
N ALA A 101 -5.87 -35.89 -1.96
CA ALA A 101 -5.13 -34.65 -1.83
C ALA A 101 -6.03 -33.41 -2.04
N GLN A 102 -6.93 -33.46 -3.03
CA GLN A 102 -7.90 -32.38 -3.28
C GLN A 102 -8.87 -32.19 -2.11
N ASP A 103 -9.40 -33.28 -1.56
CA ASP A 103 -10.29 -33.22 -0.40
C ASP A 103 -9.57 -32.68 0.83
N ARG A 104 -8.31 -33.08 1.04
CA ARG A 104 -7.48 -32.54 2.12
C ARG A 104 -7.16 -31.06 1.96
N ILE A 105 -6.87 -30.60 0.75
CA ILE A 105 -6.73 -29.16 0.44
C ILE A 105 -8.02 -28.43 0.83
N ARG A 106 -9.19 -28.94 0.43
CA ARG A 106 -10.48 -28.30 0.76
C ARG A 106 -10.68 -28.17 2.27
N ILE A 107 -10.38 -29.22 3.03
CA ILE A 107 -10.48 -29.21 4.49
C ILE A 107 -9.48 -28.19 5.08
N ALA A 108 -8.23 -28.21 4.60
CA ALA A 108 -7.20 -27.27 5.06
C ALA A 108 -7.60 -25.82 4.76
N GLU A 109 -8.16 -25.53 3.58
CA GLU A 109 -8.67 -24.20 3.21
C GLU A 109 -9.81 -23.74 4.13
N GLN A 110 -10.74 -24.64 4.46
CA GLN A 110 -11.84 -24.36 5.41
C GLN A 110 -11.33 -24.06 6.82
N MET A 111 -10.31 -24.79 7.29
CA MET A 111 -9.74 -24.61 8.62
C MET A 111 -8.77 -23.43 8.71
N LEU A 112 -8.17 -23.02 7.59
CA LEU A 112 -7.30 -21.86 7.50
C LEU A 112 -8.08 -20.54 7.57
N ALA A 113 -9.26 -20.47 6.95
CA ALA A 113 -10.10 -19.27 6.93
C ALA A 113 -10.36 -18.64 8.32
N PRO A 114 -10.79 -19.38 9.37
CA PRO A 114 -10.97 -18.81 10.70
C PRO A 114 -9.65 -18.40 11.37
N GLN A 115 -8.53 -19.08 11.10
CA GLN A 115 -7.24 -18.68 11.65
C GLN A 115 -6.78 -17.32 11.07
N ILE A 116 -6.96 -17.12 9.76
CA ILE A 116 -6.68 -15.84 9.11
C ILE A 116 -7.60 -14.77 9.65
N LEU A 117 -8.91 -15.05 9.72
CA LEU A 117 -9.90 -14.08 10.22
C LEU A 117 -9.61 -13.67 11.66
N LYS A 118 -9.18 -14.61 12.52
CA LYS A 118 -8.76 -14.30 13.89
C LYS A 118 -7.52 -13.41 13.91
N LYS A 119 -6.45 -13.77 13.20
CA LYS A 119 -5.21 -12.96 13.16
C LYS A 119 -5.44 -11.56 12.60
N VAL A 120 -6.23 -11.45 11.52
CA VAL A 120 -6.62 -10.18 10.93
C VAL A 120 -7.54 -9.42 11.89
N GLY A 121 -8.52 -10.09 12.50
CA GLY A 121 -9.41 -9.52 13.50
C GLY A 121 -8.67 -8.93 14.70
N ASP A 122 -7.70 -9.67 15.26
CA ASP A 122 -6.86 -9.21 16.38
C ASP A 122 -5.98 -8.01 15.95
N SER A 123 -5.47 -8.01 14.71
CA SER A 123 -4.73 -6.85 14.18
C SER A 123 -5.59 -5.61 13.94
N VAL A 124 -6.88 -5.81 13.62
CA VAL A 124 -7.87 -4.74 13.39
C VAL A 124 -8.53 -4.28 14.69
N GLN A 125 -8.60 -5.11 15.72
CA GLN A 125 -9.13 -4.73 17.05
C GLN A 125 -8.35 -3.59 17.71
N GLY A 126 -7.06 -3.42 17.39
CA GLY A 126 -6.29 -2.24 17.79
C GLY A 126 -6.71 -0.94 17.10
N LEU A 127 -7.46 -1.03 16.00
CA LEU A 127 -7.89 0.07 15.15
C LEU A 127 -9.38 -0.09 14.81
N THR A 128 -10.23 -0.13 15.83
CA THR A 128 -11.68 -0.24 15.62
C THR A 128 -12.18 0.92 14.74
N GLN A 129 -13.15 0.65 13.86
CA GLN A 129 -13.78 1.69 13.03
C GLN A 129 -14.32 2.85 13.89
N ALA A 130 -14.83 2.55 15.09
CA ALA A 130 -15.26 3.56 16.06
C ALA A 130 -14.11 4.45 16.55
N HIS A 131 -12.92 3.88 16.79
CA HIS A 131 -11.74 4.64 17.16
C HIS A 131 -11.26 5.56 16.02
N LEU A 132 -11.25 5.05 14.78
CA LEU A 132 -10.91 5.84 13.59
C LEU A 132 -11.86 7.01 13.37
N LEU A 133 -13.17 6.78 13.52
CA LEU A 133 -14.17 7.85 13.39
C LEU A 133 -14.00 8.90 14.49
N LYS A 134 -13.81 8.46 15.73
CA LYS A 134 -13.58 9.37 16.87
C LYS A 134 -12.31 10.22 16.69
N GLU A 135 -11.25 9.62 16.17
CA GLU A 135 -10.01 10.36 15.89
C GLU A 135 -10.20 11.30 14.68
N ASN A 136 -10.99 10.91 13.67
CA ASN A 136 -11.33 11.80 12.56
C ASN A 136 -12.10 13.04 13.05
N ASP A 137 -13.11 12.85 13.89
CA ASP A 137 -13.88 13.94 14.49
C ASP A 137 -13.00 14.87 15.32
N ARG A 138 -12.10 14.29 16.13
CA ARG A 138 -11.12 15.05 16.92
C ARG A 138 -10.20 15.89 16.02
N LEU A 139 -9.67 15.30 14.95
CA LEU A 139 -8.80 15.99 14.01
C LEU A 139 -9.54 17.10 13.26
N ASN A 140 -10.78 16.87 12.84
CA ASN A 140 -11.61 17.88 12.19
C ASN A 140 -11.87 19.07 13.11
N LEU A 141 -12.15 18.82 14.39
CA LEU A 141 -12.34 19.89 15.38
C LEU A 141 -11.04 20.67 15.63
N ALA A 142 -9.89 20.00 15.68
CA ALA A 142 -8.60 20.69 15.79
C ALA A 142 -8.29 21.55 14.55
N ILE A 143 -8.66 21.08 13.35
CA ILE A 143 -8.49 21.86 12.13
C ILE A 143 -9.35 23.12 12.16
N THR A 144 -10.61 23.04 12.60
CA THR A 144 -11.50 24.21 12.65
C THR A 144 -11.03 25.23 13.68
N THR A 145 -10.56 24.78 14.86
CA THR A 145 -10.00 25.69 15.87
C THR A 145 -8.75 26.40 15.35
N LEU A 146 -7.81 25.65 14.75
CA LEU A 146 -6.59 26.21 14.19
C LEU A 146 -6.88 27.18 13.03
N GLN A 147 -7.90 26.90 12.22
CA GLN A 147 -8.32 27.82 11.16
C GLN A 147 -8.87 29.14 11.74
N GLY A 148 -9.66 29.07 12.82
CA GLY A 148 -10.15 30.25 13.53
C GLY A 148 -9.04 31.06 14.22
N GLU A 149 -8.11 30.39 14.90
CA GLU A 149 -6.93 31.03 15.48
C GLU A 149 -6.08 31.72 14.40
N LYS A 150 -5.88 31.05 13.27
CA LYS A 150 -5.17 31.62 12.12
C LYS A 150 -5.86 32.89 11.59
N SER A 151 -7.19 32.91 11.49
CA SER A 151 -7.90 34.12 11.02
C SER A 151 -7.75 35.28 11.99
N MET A 152 -7.86 35.02 13.30
CA MET A 152 -7.67 36.04 14.34
C MET A 152 -6.25 36.64 14.29
N LEU A 153 -5.23 35.79 14.18
CA LEU A 153 -3.84 36.23 14.07
C LEU A 153 -3.57 37.02 12.80
N LEU A 154 -4.24 36.69 11.68
CA LEU A 154 -4.12 37.46 10.44
C LEU A 154 -4.76 38.85 10.57
N GLU A 155 -5.89 38.98 11.26
CA GLU A 155 -6.50 40.28 11.53
C GLU A 155 -5.64 41.14 12.46
N GLU A 156 -5.09 40.54 13.51
CA GLU A 156 -4.20 41.23 14.44
C GLU A 156 -2.90 41.69 13.75
N LYS A 157 -2.33 40.84 12.89
CA LYS A 157 -1.21 41.21 12.04
C LYS A 157 -1.58 42.39 11.13
N ALA A 158 -2.74 42.36 10.48
CA ALA A 158 -3.18 43.43 9.60
C ALA A 158 -3.40 44.77 10.35
N LYS A 159 -3.88 44.72 11.60
CA LYS A 159 -3.96 45.91 12.47
C LYS A 159 -2.58 46.46 12.80
N SER A 160 -1.67 45.59 13.24
CA SER A 160 -0.29 45.95 13.57
C SER A 160 0.45 46.55 12.36
N ASP A 161 0.25 45.99 11.16
CA ASP A 161 0.85 46.48 9.92
C ASP A 161 0.34 47.90 9.57
N LYS A 162 -0.95 48.20 9.82
CA LYS A 162 -1.51 49.55 9.65
C LYS A 162 -0.93 50.55 10.64
N GLU A 163 -0.80 50.17 11.91
CA GLU A 163 -0.18 51.02 12.94
C GLU A 163 1.28 51.32 12.60
N LEU A 164 2.04 50.30 12.18
CA LEU A 164 3.42 50.49 11.73
C LEU A 164 3.51 51.41 10.50
N ALA A 165 2.58 51.32 9.55
CA ALA A 165 2.52 52.22 8.42
C ALA A 165 2.26 53.68 8.85
N GLY A 166 1.34 53.90 9.80
CA GLY A 166 1.06 55.21 10.38
C GLY A 166 2.30 55.81 11.08
N LEU A 167 2.93 55.04 11.97
CA LEU A 167 4.14 55.47 12.68
C LEU A 167 5.32 55.76 11.74
N ARG A 168 5.43 55.03 10.62
CA ARG A 168 6.43 55.32 9.58
C ARG A 168 6.14 56.65 8.89
N ALA A 169 4.89 56.90 8.50
CA ALA A 169 4.49 58.16 7.88
C ALA A 169 4.71 59.36 8.81
N ASP A 170 4.40 59.22 10.10
CA ASP A 170 4.65 60.28 11.09
C ASP A 170 6.15 60.49 11.33
N ASN A 171 6.96 59.43 11.36
CA ASN A 171 8.43 59.57 11.41
C ASN A 171 8.98 60.32 10.20
N GLU A 172 8.47 60.05 8.99
CA GLU A 172 8.87 60.77 7.78
C GLU A 172 8.51 62.26 7.86
N ARG A 173 7.28 62.59 8.29
CA ARG A 173 6.84 63.97 8.52
C ARG A 173 7.73 64.69 9.53
N LEU A 174 8.05 64.06 10.65
CA LEU A 174 8.93 64.63 11.67
C LEU A 174 10.34 64.86 11.13
N ARG A 175 10.88 63.92 10.35
CA ARG A 175 12.19 64.09 9.68
C ARG A 175 12.18 65.26 8.70
N ASP A 176 11.10 65.43 7.94
CA ASP A 176 10.97 66.56 7.00
C ASP A 176 10.82 67.90 7.71
N LEU A 177 10.08 67.95 8.82
CA LEU A 177 10.00 69.15 9.67
C LEU A 177 11.36 69.50 10.27
N LEU A 178 12.09 68.52 10.81
CA LEU A 178 13.46 68.72 11.30
C LEU A 178 14.39 69.21 10.19
N ARG A 179 14.26 68.69 8.95
CA ARG A 179 15.05 69.16 7.81
C ARG A 179 14.77 70.63 7.50
N LYS A 180 13.50 71.04 7.52
CA LYS A 180 13.09 72.44 7.29
C LYS A 180 13.61 73.37 8.39
N LEU A 181 13.49 72.96 9.66
CA LEU A 181 13.99 73.73 10.80
C LEU A 181 15.53 73.86 10.79
N ARG A 182 16.24 72.82 10.38
CA ARG A 182 17.71 72.85 10.27
C ARG A 182 18.19 73.76 9.14
N VAL A 183 17.44 73.85 8.04
CA VAL A 183 17.73 74.80 6.95
C VAL A 183 17.53 76.24 7.41
N SER A 184 16.55 76.52 8.29
CA SER A 184 16.38 77.87 8.87
C SER A 184 17.46 78.24 9.90
N GLU A 185 18.16 77.29 10.51
CA GLU A 185 19.29 77.57 11.41
C GLU A 185 20.61 77.79 10.64
N THR A 186 20.79 77.19 9.46
CA THR A 186 22.02 77.33 8.65
C THR A 186 22.19 78.69 7.98
N ASP A 187 21.14 79.52 7.94
CA ASP A 187 21.23 80.92 7.49
C ASP A 187 21.69 81.88 8.62
N GLY A 188 21.90 81.36 9.84
CA GLY A 188 22.21 82.16 11.04
C GLY A 188 23.65 82.08 11.57
N THR A 189 24.28 80.90 11.70
CA THR A 189 25.57 80.81 12.40
C THR A 189 26.49 79.68 11.90
N ALA A 190 27.29 79.98 10.86
CA ALA A 190 28.38 79.09 10.44
C ALA A 190 29.50 78.91 11.49
N ALA A 191 29.48 79.66 12.59
CA ALA A 191 30.50 79.64 13.65
C ALA A 191 30.18 78.70 14.84
N GLU A 192 28.91 78.38 15.12
CA GLU A 192 28.52 77.52 16.27
C GLU A 192 28.47 76.02 15.92
N ALA A 193 28.34 75.69 14.62
CA ALA A 193 28.20 74.32 14.13
C ALA A 193 29.45 73.45 14.32
N THR A 194 30.64 74.04 14.45
CA THR A 194 31.90 73.32 14.73
C THR A 194 32.04 72.96 16.21
N SER A 195 31.56 73.81 17.12
CA SER A 195 31.55 73.58 18.57
C SER A 195 30.58 72.46 18.99
N ALA A 196 29.35 72.48 18.46
CA ALA A 196 28.33 71.47 18.77
C ALA A 196 28.68 70.07 18.22
N ARG A 197 29.42 70.00 17.10
CA ARG A 197 29.85 68.72 16.49
C ARG A 197 30.99 68.08 17.27
N ALA A 198 31.88 68.87 17.88
CA ALA A 198 32.91 68.38 18.79
C ALA A 198 32.31 67.87 20.11
N ALA A 199 31.33 68.59 20.69
CA ALA A 199 30.63 68.15 21.89
C ALA A 199 29.79 66.87 21.68
N ALA A 200 29.14 66.74 20.51
CA ALA A 200 28.39 65.53 20.16
C ALA A 200 29.29 64.31 19.84
N ALA A 201 30.55 64.53 19.45
CA ALA A 201 31.52 63.45 19.27
C ALA A 201 32.03 62.92 20.62
N SER A 202 32.25 63.79 21.62
CA SER A 202 32.59 63.39 22.99
C SER A 202 31.41 62.69 23.71
N ALA A 203 30.17 63.14 23.51
CA ALA A 203 28.99 62.51 24.13
C ALA A 203 28.63 61.13 23.54
N ARG A 204 29.06 60.82 22.30
CA ARG A 204 28.89 59.49 21.69
C ARG A 204 29.89 58.46 22.19
N GLN A 205 30.99 58.89 22.81
CA GLN A 205 31.99 58.00 23.38
C GLN A 205 31.59 57.48 24.77
N GLU A 206 30.64 58.13 25.46
CA GLU A 206 30.16 57.75 26.79
C GLU A 206 28.77 57.06 26.78
N GLY A 207 28.09 57.00 25.63
CA GLY A 207 26.70 56.56 25.50
C GLY A 207 26.45 55.13 25.00
N ASP A 208 27.44 54.22 25.03
CA ASP A 208 27.33 52.86 24.48
C ASP A 208 26.63 51.84 25.41
N ALA A 209 25.75 52.31 26.29
CA ALA A 209 24.97 51.46 27.19
C ALA A 209 23.48 51.74 27.05
N ALA A 210 22.95 51.66 25.82
CA ALA A 210 21.51 51.67 25.60
C ALA A 210 20.88 50.42 26.23
N THR A 211 20.23 50.59 27.38
CA THR A 211 19.46 49.56 28.06
C THR A 211 18.39 49.01 27.11
N PRO A 212 18.34 47.69 26.85
CA PRO A 212 17.37 47.13 25.91
C PRO A 212 15.95 47.31 26.47
N SER A 213 15.07 47.84 25.62
CA SER A 213 13.62 47.97 25.85
C SER A 213 13.04 46.67 26.42
N GLY A 214 12.02 46.80 27.28
CA GLY A 214 11.40 45.68 28.01
C GLY A 214 11.00 44.50 27.12
N ASP A 215 10.64 44.78 25.86
CA ASP A 215 10.26 43.75 24.88
C ASP A 215 11.47 42.94 24.39
N ALA A 216 12.64 43.56 24.24
CA ALA A 216 13.88 42.87 23.88
C ALA A 216 14.39 41.97 25.02
N LYS A 217 14.16 42.38 26.29
CA LYS A 217 14.44 41.52 27.45
C LYS A 217 13.46 40.35 27.53
N ARG A 218 12.16 40.58 27.28
CA ARG A 218 11.14 39.51 27.23
C ARG A 218 11.39 38.50 26.12
N LEU A 219 11.79 38.96 24.92
CA LEU A 219 12.16 38.09 23.80
C LEU A 219 13.42 37.27 24.05
N ARG A 220 14.37 37.79 24.82
CA ARG A 220 15.54 37.02 25.26
C ARG A 220 15.16 35.97 26.30
N ALA A 221 14.34 36.34 27.29
CA ALA A 221 13.86 35.40 28.30
C ALA A 221 13.07 34.23 27.69
N LEU A 222 12.14 34.51 26.77
CA LEU A 222 11.40 33.47 26.04
C LEU A 222 12.29 32.56 25.18
N ARG A 223 13.37 33.11 24.59
CA ARG A 223 14.35 32.30 23.85
C ARG A 223 15.18 31.41 24.76
N GLU A 224 15.58 31.91 25.93
CA GLU A 224 16.34 31.15 26.91
C GLU A 224 15.49 30.03 27.52
N GLU A 225 14.23 30.32 27.84
CA GLU A 225 13.26 29.33 28.32
C GLU A 225 12.99 28.23 27.28
N ALA A 226 12.78 28.60 26.01
CA ALA A 226 12.64 27.63 24.92
C ALA A 226 13.91 26.77 24.72
N ALA A 227 15.10 27.34 24.93
CA ALA A 227 16.36 26.62 24.83
C ALA A 227 16.59 25.65 26.01
N LEU A 228 16.07 25.97 27.19
CA LEU A 228 16.10 25.09 28.37
C LEU A 228 15.12 23.92 28.21
N LEU A 229 13.90 24.17 27.74
CA LEU A 229 12.92 23.13 27.44
C LEU A 229 13.43 22.16 26.35
N ALA A 230 14.16 22.65 25.36
CA ALA A 230 14.81 21.82 24.35
C ALA A 230 15.97 20.96 24.88
N ARG A 231 16.55 21.32 26.04
CA ARG A 231 17.59 20.55 26.72
C ARG A 231 17.01 19.53 27.71
N GLU A 232 15.90 19.86 28.37
CA GLU A 232 15.17 18.95 29.29
C GLU A 232 14.32 17.90 28.57
N GLY A 233 13.82 18.21 27.36
CA GLY A 233 13.18 17.26 26.46
C GLY A 233 14.19 16.29 25.86
N GLY A 234 14.44 15.18 26.56
CA GLY A 234 15.36 14.13 26.17
C GLY A 234 15.29 13.75 24.68
N LYS A 235 16.48 13.60 24.10
CA LYS A 235 16.85 13.09 22.75
C LYS A 235 15.77 13.26 21.66
N PRO A 236 16.00 14.10 20.63
CA PRO A 236 15.08 14.21 19.51
C PRO A 236 14.80 12.82 18.93
N PRO A 237 13.56 12.55 18.48
CA PRO A 237 13.23 11.26 17.86
C PRO A 237 14.25 11.00 16.75
N PRO A 238 14.75 9.75 16.62
CA PRO A 238 15.79 9.44 15.65
C PRO A 238 15.33 9.93 14.28
N PRO A 239 16.24 10.55 13.49
CA PRO A 239 15.89 11.04 12.17
C PRO A 239 15.22 9.90 11.41
N VAL A 240 14.06 10.19 10.83
CA VAL A 240 13.36 9.29 9.91
C VAL A 240 14.44 8.74 8.98
N ARG A 241 14.68 7.43 9.06
CA ARG A 241 15.71 6.77 8.25
C ARG A 241 15.45 7.20 6.81
N LYS A 242 16.45 7.81 6.17
CA LYS A 242 16.40 8.06 4.73
C LYS A 242 15.98 6.73 4.08
N PRO A 243 14.94 6.72 3.23
CA PRO A 243 14.50 5.49 2.60
C PRO A 243 15.70 4.85 1.92
N LEU A 244 15.97 3.59 2.26
CA LEU A 244 17.06 2.79 1.70
C LEU A 244 16.65 2.29 0.30
N ALA A 245 16.29 3.22 -0.57
CA ALA A 245 16.06 3.07 -2.00
C ALA A 245 15.54 4.41 -2.52
N ASP A 246 16.14 4.89 -3.61
CA ASP A 246 15.64 6.05 -4.34
C ASP A 246 14.28 5.67 -4.94
N VAL A 247 13.20 6.09 -4.28
CA VAL A 247 11.85 5.76 -4.72
C VAL A 247 11.58 6.61 -5.95
N PRO A 248 11.29 6.00 -7.12
CA PRO A 248 11.06 6.76 -8.33
C PRO A 248 9.92 7.75 -8.12
N SER A 249 10.12 9.01 -8.54
CA SER A 249 9.10 10.06 -8.41
C SER A 249 7.80 9.62 -9.08
N THR A 250 6.66 10.08 -8.55
CA THR A 250 5.31 9.78 -9.09
C THR A 250 5.22 10.03 -10.59
N GLU A 251 5.89 11.07 -11.07
CA GLU A 251 6.00 11.43 -12.49
C GLU A 251 6.78 10.39 -13.31
N SER A 252 7.87 9.85 -12.78
CA SER A 252 8.66 8.80 -13.46
C SER A 252 7.91 7.46 -13.54
N VAL A 253 7.10 7.15 -12.52
CA VAL A 253 6.24 5.96 -12.51
C VAL A 253 5.08 6.12 -13.50
N LEU A 254 4.43 7.29 -13.52
CA LEU A 254 3.36 7.61 -14.47
C LEU A 254 3.85 7.52 -15.91
N LYS A 255 5.01 8.08 -16.23
CA LYS A 255 5.60 8.03 -17.57
C LYS A 255 5.93 6.59 -18.01
N LYS A 256 6.37 5.74 -17.07
CA LYS A 256 6.71 4.33 -17.34
C LYS A 256 5.47 3.45 -17.49
N VAL A 257 4.38 3.81 -16.82
CA VAL A 257 3.06 3.18 -16.96
C VAL A 257 2.41 3.61 -18.28
N GLU A 258 2.47 4.89 -18.64
CA GLU A 258 1.99 5.40 -19.94
C GLU A 258 2.76 4.77 -21.12
N ALA A 259 4.08 4.63 -21.02
CA ALA A 259 4.89 3.97 -22.04
C ALA A 259 4.54 2.47 -22.21
N ARG A 260 4.09 1.79 -21.14
CA ARG A 260 3.63 0.40 -21.19
C ARG A 260 2.20 0.26 -21.71
N LEU A 261 1.35 1.26 -21.48
CA LEU A 261 -0.05 1.28 -21.93
C LEU A 261 -0.22 1.66 -23.40
N THR A 262 0.72 2.46 -23.95
CA THR A 262 0.62 2.98 -25.33
C THR A 262 1.29 2.10 -26.39
N GLY A 263 2.01 1.04 -26.00
CA GLY A 263 2.55 0.03 -26.92
C GLY A 263 3.60 0.52 -27.93
N VAL A 264 4.09 1.76 -27.82
CA VAL A 264 5.15 2.29 -28.69
C VAL A 264 6.47 2.28 -27.92
N PRO A 265 7.46 1.44 -28.28
CA PRO A 265 8.77 1.51 -27.65
C PRO A 265 9.48 2.79 -28.09
N ALA A 266 9.91 3.59 -27.11
CA ALA A 266 10.89 4.65 -27.33
C ALA A 266 12.16 4.00 -27.90
N ARG A 267 12.45 4.28 -29.16
CA ARG A 267 13.60 3.80 -29.91
C ARG A 267 14.86 4.44 -29.32
N GLU A 268 15.62 3.69 -28.52
CA GLU A 268 17.02 4.00 -28.28
C GLU A 268 17.79 3.82 -29.59
N GLU A 269 18.45 4.87 -30.06
CA GLU A 269 19.41 4.81 -31.16
C GLU A 269 20.54 3.86 -30.80
N ARG A 270 20.64 2.74 -31.53
CA ARG A 270 21.82 1.89 -31.53
C ARG A 270 22.38 1.84 -32.93
N ALA A 271 23.59 2.38 -33.08
CA ALA A 271 24.41 2.31 -34.29
C ALA A 271 24.86 0.85 -34.59
N PRO A 272 25.24 0.53 -35.85
CA PRO A 272 25.05 -0.79 -36.44
C PRO A 272 26.30 -1.69 -36.43
N ALA A 273 26.10 -3.01 -36.49
CA ALA A 273 27.10 -4.00 -36.88
C ALA A 273 26.43 -5.24 -37.56
N PRO A 274 27.15 -5.97 -38.44
CA PRO A 274 26.67 -6.44 -39.75
C PRO A 274 26.22 -7.94 -39.80
N PRO A 275 25.75 -8.47 -40.97
CA PRO A 275 24.77 -9.55 -41.02
C PRO A 275 25.35 -10.95 -41.31
N ALA A 276 24.63 -11.99 -40.87
CA ALA A 276 24.83 -13.37 -41.34
C ALA A 276 23.49 -14.13 -41.54
N LYS A 277 23.09 -14.17 -42.82
CA LYS A 277 22.55 -15.28 -43.63
C LYS A 277 21.60 -16.33 -43.01
N SER A 278 20.32 -16.19 -43.37
CA SER A 278 19.45 -17.15 -44.09
C SER A 278 19.65 -18.67 -43.89
N ALA A 279 18.62 -19.34 -43.33
CA ALA A 279 18.03 -20.58 -43.89
C ALA A 279 16.67 -20.93 -43.22
N LYS A 280 15.65 -21.10 -44.05
CA LYS A 280 14.41 -21.91 -43.94
C LYS A 280 14.05 -22.30 -45.40
N PRO A 281 13.24 -23.33 -45.73
CA PRO A 281 12.03 -23.77 -44.99
C PRO A 281 11.64 -25.27 -45.08
N GLY A 282 10.53 -25.61 -44.41
CA GLY A 282 9.66 -26.80 -44.57
C GLY A 282 8.81 -26.99 -43.31
N SER A 283 7.60 -26.42 -43.18
CA SER A 283 6.27 -26.93 -43.60
C SER A 283 5.90 -28.24 -42.87
N ASP A 284 4.79 -28.42 -42.16
CA ASP A 284 3.42 -27.94 -42.35
C ASP A 284 2.56 -27.88 -41.06
N ALA A 285 1.56 -27.00 -41.13
CA ALA A 285 0.17 -27.05 -40.61
C ALA A 285 -0.14 -27.51 -39.17
N ALA A 286 -0.79 -26.64 -38.37
CA ALA A 286 -2.26 -26.54 -38.32
C ALA A 286 -2.77 -25.70 -37.13
N GLN A 287 -3.61 -24.72 -37.48
CA GLN A 287 -4.82 -24.23 -36.82
C GLN A 287 -4.82 -23.54 -35.43
N ALA A 288 -5.67 -22.51 -35.43
CA ALA A 288 -5.92 -21.51 -34.41
C ALA A 288 -6.78 -22.02 -33.24
N GLY A 289 -6.54 -21.42 -32.07
CA GLY A 289 -7.39 -21.50 -30.88
C GLY A 289 -7.12 -20.29 -29.98
N GLU A 290 -8.19 -19.62 -29.57
CA GLU A 290 -8.27 -18.35 -28.84
C GLU A 290 -7.58 -18.34 -27.45
N PRO A 291 -7.25 -17.16 -26.88
CA PRO A 291 -6.68 -17.06 -25.54
C PRO A 291 -7.71 -17.43 -24.46
N ALA A 292 -7.32 -18.36 -23.58
CA ALA A 292 -8.11 -18.85 -22.47
C ALA A 292 -8.55 -17.71 -21.53
N ASP A 293 -9.87 -17.62 -21.35
CA ASP A 293 -10.57 -16.75 -20.43
C ASP A 293 -10.32 -17.19 -18.97
N LEU A 294 -9.78 -16.30 -18.14
CA LEU A 294 -9.47 -16.51 -16.72
C LEU A 294 -10.69 -16.41 -15.80
N SER A 295 -11.91 -16.54 -16.35
CA SER A 295 -13.18 -16.41 -15.62
C SER A 295 -13.60 -17.64 -14.81
N ALA A 296 -12.74 -18.66 -14.64
CA ALA A 296 -13.06 -19.90 -13.91
C ALA A 296 -12.67 -19.90 -12.41
N LEU A 297 -12.14 -18.80 -11.86
CA LEU A 297 -11.94 -18.63 -10.41
C LEU A 297 -13.21 -18.07 -9.74
N SER A 298 -14.28 -18.87 -9.72
CA SER A 298 -15.41 -18.64 -8.80
C SER A 298 -15.37 -19.69 -7.71
N LEU A 299 -14.87 -19.29 -6.55
CA LEU A 299 -14.56 -20.13 -5.39
C LEU A 299 -15.76 -20.40 -4.47
N PHE A 300 -17.01 -20.11 -4.87
CA PHE A 300 -18.18 -20.46 -4.05
C PHE A 300 -19.42 -20.80 -4.88
N GLY A 301 -19.88 -22.04 -4.74
CA GLY A 301 -21.31 -22.37 -4.77
C GLY A 301 -21.83 -23.13 -5.98
N ARG A 302 -21.78 -24.47 -5.92
CA ARG A 302 -22.79 -25.29 -6.60
C ARG A 302 -23.13 -26.51 -5.76
N GLY A 303 -24.32 -26.49 -5.15
CA GLY A 303 -24.97 -27.71 -4.67
C GLY A 303 -26.04 -27.50 -3.61
N GLN A 304 -27.29 -27.35 -4.09
CA GLN A 304 -28.58 -27.83 -3.53
C GLN A 304 -29.57 -26.69 -3.24
N LYS A 305 -30.88 -26.84 -3.37
CA LYS A 305 -31.79 -27.67 -4.17
C LYS A 305 -33.14 -26.93 -4.04
N LYS A 306 -33.99 -26.99 -5.07
CA LYS A 306 -35.30 -26.34 -5.15
C LYS A 306 -36.17 -26.62 -3.90
N GLU A 307 -36.47 -25.59 -3.13
CA GLU A 307 -37.74 -25.48 -2.42
C GLU A 307 -38.33 -24.09 -2.66
N LYS A 308 -39.62 -24.09 -2.93
CA LYS A 308 -40.40 -22.99 -3.46
C LYS A 308 -41.16 -22.38 -2.29
N SER A 309 -40.77 -21.21 -1.82
CA SER A 309 -41.68 -20.30 -1.11
C SER A 309 -41.33 -18.85 -1.46
N ALA A 310 -42.39 -18.07 -1.63
CA ALA A 310 -42.38 -16.77 -2.29
C ALA A 310 -41.82 -15.67 -1.38
N GLY A 311 -41.00 -14.79 -1.98
CA GLY A 311 -40.56 -13.53 -1.41
C GLY A 311 -39.53 -12.89 -2.34
N ALA A 312 -39.97 -11.97 -3.19
CA ALA A 312 -39.11 -11.20 -4.09
C ALA A 312 -38.12 -10.35 -3.28
N GLY A 313 -36.84 -10.73 -3.29
CA GLY A 313 -35.73 -9.93 -2.78
C GLY A 313 -34.69 -9.79 -3.87
N GLU A 314 -34.55 -8.59 -4.41
CA GLU A 314 -33.53 -8.24 -5.40
C GLU A 314 -32.12 -8.56 -4.86
N ASN A 315 -31.27 -9.11 -5.71
CA ASN A 315 -29.86 -9.40 -5.41
C ASN A 315 -29.07 -8.08 -5.24
N GLN A 316 -29.24 -7.40 -4.10
CA GLN A 316 -28.49 -6.19 -3.77
C GLN A 316 -27.00 -6.52 -3.65
N ARG A 317 -26.22 -6.14 -4.67
CA ARG A 317 -24.76 -6.29 -4.68
C ARG A 317 -24.15 -5.10 -3.94
N THR A 318 -23.16 -5.32 -3.10
CA THR A 318 -22.43 -4.23 -2.42
C THR A 318 -21.06 -4.05 -3.08
N TYR A 319 -20.64 -2.78 -3.23
CA TYR A 319 -19.38 -2.40 -3.85
C TYR A 319 -18.58 -1.46 -2.96
N VAL A 320 -17.27 -1.70 -2.85
CA VAL A 320 -16.32 -0.82 -2.17
C VAL A 320 -15.70 0.13 -3.18
N VAL A 321 -16.00 1.41 -3.04
CA VAL A 321 -15.56 2.49 -3.92
C VAL A 321 -14.04 2.57 -3.93
N GLN A 322 -13.42 2.52 -5.11
CA GLN A 322 -11.98 2.63 -5.27
C GLN A 322 -11.54 4.11 -5.43
N PRO A 323 -10.25 4.44 -5.21
CA PRO A 323 -9.73 5.78 -5.49
C PRO A 323 -9.96 6.19 -6.95
N GLY A 324 -10.66 7.31 -7.16
CA GLY A 324 -11.00 7.82 -8.49
C GLY A 324 -12.32 7.30 -9.07
N ASP A 325 -13.06 6.48 -8.34
CA ASP A 325 -14.42 6.08 -8.72
C ASP A 325 -15.41 7.24 -8.56
N SER A 326 -16.37 7.28 -9.48
CA SER A 326 -17.56 8.12 -9.40
C SER A 326 -18.79 7.25 -9.59
N LEU A 327 -19.98 7.70 -9.16
CA LEU A 327 -21.21 6.93 -9.36
C LEU A 327 -21.44 6.57 -10.84
N PHE A 328 -20.98 7.42 -11.76
CA PHE A 328 -21.00 7.17 -13.21
C PHE A 328 -20.11 6.00 -13.60
N ARG A 329 -18.85 5.99 -13.15
CA ARG A 329 -17.91 4.88 -13.45
C ARG A 329 -18.34 3.57 -12.82
N VAL A 330 -18.92 3.64 -11.62
CA VAL A 330 -19.50 2.46 -10.97
C VAL A 330 -20.70 1.96 -11.78
N ALA A 331 -21.61 2.85 -12.20
CA ALA A 331 -22.75 2.47 -13.02
C ALA A 331 -22.33 1.86 -14.38
N GLU A 332 -21.33 2.44 -15.03
CA GLU A 332 -20.76 1.90 -16.26
C GLU A 332 -20.15 0.50 -16.06
N LYS A 333 -19.43 0.30 -14.95
CA LYS A 333 -18.82 -0.99 -14.61
C LYS A 333 -19.83 -2.10 -14.31
N PHE A 334 -20.96 -1.76 -13.68
CA PHE A 334 -21.94 -2.76 -13.22
C PHE A 334 -23.15 -2.91 -14.15
N TYR A 335 -23.59 -1.84 -14.80
CA TYR A 335 -24.74 -1.84 -15.72
C TYR A 335 -24.35 -1.67 -17.18
N GLY A 336 -23.07 -1.39 -17.49
CA GLY A 336 -22.63 -1.03 -18.85
C GLY A 336 -23.09 0.36 -19.28
N ASP A 337 -23.75 1.11 -18.40
CA ASP A 337 -24.37 2.40 -18.71
C ASP A 337 -24.17 3.39 -17.57
N ALA A 338 -23.35 4.39 -17.83
CA ALA A 338 -23.03 5.45 -16.88
C ALA A 338 -24.26 6.24 -16.42
N THR A 339 -25.35 6.28 -17.20
CA THR A 339 -26.58 7.01 -16.86
C THR A 339 -27.36 6.39 -15.70
N GLN A 340 -27.09 5.12 -15.37
CA GLN A 340 -27.72 4.42 -14.25
C GLN A 340 -27.19 4.82 -12.86
N TRP A 341 -26.27 5.80 -12.80
CA TRP A 341 -25.78 6.39 -11.55
C TRP A 341 -26.91 6.88 -10.62
N LYS A 342 -28.06 7.31 -11.18
CA LYS A 342 -29.23 7.76 -10.41
C LYS A 342 -29.83 6.65 -9.56
N LYS A 343 -29.88 5.41 -10.08
CA LYS A 343 -30.39 4.24 -9.34
C LYS A 343 -29.48 3.90 -8.16
N ILE A 344 -28.16 3.95 -8.39
CA ILE A 344 -27.17 3.79 -7.32
C ILE A 344 -27.32 4.91 -6.28
N ARG A 345 -27.50 6.16 -6.70
CA ARG A 345 -27.72 7.29 -5.77
C ARG A 345 -28.98 7.10 -4.93
N GLU A 346 -30.08 6.69 -5.55
CA GLU A 346 -31.37 6.49 -4.86
C GLU A 346 -31.29 5.36 -3.83
N ALA A 347 -30.68 4.23 -4.19
CA ALA A 347 -30.47 3.10 -3.29
C ALA A 347 -29.55 3.44 -2.10
N ASN A 348 -28.73 4.48 -2.22
CA ASN A 348 -27.74 4.86 -1.20
C ASN A 348 -28.00 6.24 -0.58
N ARG A 349 -29.19 6.82 -0.69
CA ARG A 349 -29.51 8.15 -0.15
C ARG A 349 -29.16 8.33 1.34
N THR A 350 -29.20 7.26 2.13
CA THR A 350 -28.85 7.26 3.56
C THR A 350 -27.37 7.06 3.84
N ARG A 351 -26.57 6.73 2.81
CA ARG A 351 -25.16 6.33 2.91
C ARG A 351 -24.20 7.25 2.16
N ILE A 352 -24.69 8.12 1.28
CA ILE A 352 -23.90 9.08 0.50
C ILE A 352 -24.34 10.50 0.78
N ASP A 353 -23.45 11.46 0.54
CA ASP A 353 -23.75 12.88 0.70
C ASP A 353 -24.92 13.30 -0.22
N PRO A 354 -25.75 14.29 0.16
CA PRO A 354 -26.87 14.78 -0.66
C PRO A 354 -26.46 15.18 -2.08
N ASP A 355 -25.21 15.64 -2.23
CA ASP A 355 -24.56 16.03 -3.48
C ASP A 355 -24.18 14.84 -4.39
N GLY A 356 -24.40 13.60 -3.92
CA GLY A 356 -24.12 12.37 -4.67
C GLY A 356 -22.63 12.05 -4.81
N ARG A 357 -21.76 12.67 -4.00
CA ARG A 357 -20.33 12.38 -3.98
C ARG A 357 -20.07 11.11 -3.18
N ILE A 358 -19.16 10.29 -3.69
CA ILE A 358 -18.67 9.07 -3.04
C ILE A 358 -17.17 9.20 -2.76
N ARG A 359 -16.71 8.66 -1.64
CA ARG A 359 -15.30 8.65 -1.24
C ARG A 359 -14.72 7.26 -1.38
N ALA A 360 -13.43 7.18 -1.69
CA ALA A 360 -12.72 5.90 -1.72
C ALA A 360 -12.84 5.17 -0.38
N GLY A 361 -13.07 3.86 -0.42
CA GLY A 361 -13.32 3.01 0.74
C GLY A 361 -14.77 2.96 1.22
N GLN A 362 -15.67 3.78 0.66
CA GLN A 362 -17.09 3.78 1.02
C GLN A 362 -17.81 2.55 0.42
N ILE A 363 -18.74 1.96 1.17
CA ILE A 363 -19.54 0.82 0.72
C ILE A 363 -20.88 1.31 0.20
N ILE A 364 -21.16 1.09 -1.08
CA ILE A 364 -22.41 1.45 -1.74
C ILE A 364 -23.14 0.22 -2.24
N VAL A 365 -24.47 0.27 -2.23
CA VAL A 365 -25.37 -0.74 -2.78
C VAL A 365 -25.54 -0.49 -4.27
N VAL A 366 -25.37 -1.51 -5.09
CA VAL A 366 -25.62 -1.50 -6.53
C VAL A 366 -26.84 -2.42 -6.76
N PRO A 367 -28.03 -1.85 -7.02
CA PRO A 367 -29.26 -2.59 -7.26
C PRO A 367 -29.20 -3.63 -8.37
#